data_AF-E5X3A1-F1
#
_entry.id   AF-E5X3A1-F1
#
_cell.length_a   1.000
_cell.length_b   1.000
_cell.length_c   1.000
_cell.angle_alpha   90.00
_cell.angle_beta   90.00
_cell.angle_gamma   90.00
#
_symmetry.space_group_name_H-M   'P 1'
#
loop_
_entity.id
_entity.type
_entity.pdbx_description
1 polymer ?
#
loop_
_entity_poly.entity_id
_entity_poly.type
_entity_poly.pdbx_seq_one_letter_code
_entity_poly.pdbx_strand_id
1 'polypeptide(L)'
;MEFKKILEQTDRYDIVQWKFQGMPITFRIWKDGSQIVEIRVDEHFAKANGYKSVDDMAENTIGKAKFKELFGGVPEWIRASPNGDFTFVGINPILYN
;
A
#
# COMPACT_ATOMS: atom_id res chain seq x y z
N MET A 1 12.47 14.45 3.29
CA MET A 1 11.06 14.21 2.93
C MET A 1 10.32 15.53 3.02
N GLU A 2 9.79 16.01 1.92
CA GLU A 2 9.17 17.33 1.86
C GLU A 2 7.64 17.22 1.86
N PHE A 3 7.01 18.04 2.70
CA PHE A 3 5.58 18.25 2.87
C PHE A 3 4.75 17.03 3.30
N LYS A 4 4.23 17.10 4.54
CA LYS A 4 3.22 16.18 5.07
C LYS A 4 1.84 16.82 4.95
N LYS A 5 0.97 16.24 4.14
CA LYS A 5 -0.48 16.53 4.15
C LYS A 5 -1.17 15.47 4.98
N ILE A 6 -2.01 15.88 5.92
CA ILE A 6 -2.90 14.97 6.65
C ILE A 6 -4.21 14.87 5.86
N LEU A 7 -4.64 13.64 5.54
CA LEU A 7 -5.89 13.38 4.81
C LEU A 7 -7.02 12.94 5.75
N GLU A 8 -6.69 12.12 6.74
CA GLU A 8 -7.64 11.58 7.72
C GLU A 8 -6.92 11.34 9.05
N GLN A 9 -7.62 11.58 10.16
CA GLN A 9 -7.15 11.22 11.48
C GLN A 9 -8.27 10.54 12.26
N THR A 10 -7.94 9.40 12.86
CA THR A 10 -8.83 8.65 13.75
C THR A 10 -8.07 8.27 15.02
N ASP A 11 -8.76 7.71 16.01
CA ASP A 11 -8.09 7.19 17.22
C ASP A 11 -7.17 5.99 16.92
N ARG A 12 -7.40 5.29 15.80
CA ARG A 12 -6.67 4.06 15.44
C ARG A 12 -5.49 4.33 14.49
N TYR A 13 -5.65 5.26 13.56
CA TYR A 13 -4.65 5.55 12.55
C TYR A 13 -4.78 6.97 11.99
N ASP A 14 -3.69 7.45 11.37
CA ASP A 14 -3.70 8.62 10.50
C ASP A 14 -3.45 8.21 9.05
N ILE A 15 -4.16 8.82 8.10
CA ILE A 15 -3.81 8.75 6.67
C ILE A 15 -3.11 10.06 6.30
N VAL A 16 -1.89 9.94 5.80
CA VAL A 16 -1.01 11.07 5.47
C VAL A 16 -0.44 10.90 4.08
N GLN A 17 -0.06 12.01 3.45
CA GLN A 17 0.66 12.02 2.18
C GLN A 17 2.01 12.71 2.34
N TRP A 18 3.04 12.09 1.77
CA TRP A 18 4.37 12.68 1.60
C TRP A 18 4.73 12.74 0.13
N LYS A 19 5.52 13.75 -0.27
CA LYS A 19 6.05 13.79 -1.63
C LYS A 19 7.32 12.95 -1.73
N PHE A 20 7.32 12.04 -2.70
CA PHE A 20 8.50 11.32 -3.15
C PHE A 20 8.66 11.56 -4.65
N GLN A 21 9.81 12.11 -5.06
CA GLN A 21 10.08 12.50 -6.46
C GLN A 21 8.95 13.35 -7.08
N GLY A 22 8.38 14.27 -6.30
CA GLY A 22 7.26 15.12 -6.73
C GLY A 22 5.88 14.45 -6.72
N MET A 23 5.81 13.13 -6.55
CA MET A 23 4.56 12.37 -6.50
C MET A 23 4.05 12.23 -5.05
N PRO A 24 2.75 12.46 -4.79
CA PRO A 24 2.17 12.25 -3.46
C PRO A 24 1.98 10.75 -3.20
N ILE A 25 2.69 10.24 -2.20
CA ILE A 25 2.56 8.85 -1.74
C ILE A 25 1.73 8.84 -0.46
N THR A 26 0.72 7.99 -0.43
CA THR A 26 -0.25 7.90 0.67
C THR A 26 0.14 6.79 1.64
N PHE A 27 0.18 7.11 2.93
CA PHE A 27 0.50 6.21 4.02
C PHE A 27 -0.63 6.18 5.04
N ARG A 28 -0.89 5.02 5.64
CA ARG A 28 -1.67 4.86 6.87
C ARG A 28 -0.71 4.48 8.00
N ILE A 29 -0.71 5.27 9.07
CA ILE A 29 0.16 5.07 10.24
C ILE A 29 -0.71 4.64 11.42
N TRP A 30 -0.46 3.45 11.97
CA TRP A 30 -1.21 2.91 13.11
C TRP A 30 -0.74 3.51 14.44
N LYS A 31 -1.68 3.80 15.34
CA LYS A 31 -1.44 4.46 16.64
C LYS A 31 -1.37 3.48 17.83
N ASP A 32 -1.40 2.18 17.56
CA ASP A 32 -1.42 1.10 18.55
C ASP A 32 -0.02 0.75 19.11
N GLY A 33 1.00 1.54 18.80
CA GLY A 33 2.39 1.30 19.22
C GLY A 33 3.13 0.24 18.40
N SER A 34 2.46 -0.42 17.45
CA SER A 34 3.07 -1.45 16.59
C SER A 34 4.13 -0.91 15.63
N GLN A 35 4.15 0.41 15.40
CA GLN A 35 4.96 1.07 14.38
C GLN A 35 4.68 0.55 12.95
N ILE A 36 3.54 -0.12 12.74
CA ILE A 36 3.11 -0.56 11.42
C ILE A 36 2.75 0.65 10.57
N VAL A 37 3.25 0.66 9.34
CA VAL A 37 2.87 1.60 8.29
C VAL A 37 2.30 0.82 7.12
N GLU A 38 1.18 1.30 6.56
CA GLU A 38 0.65 0.78 5.31
C GLU A 38 0.82 1.84 4.21
N ILE A 39 1.18 1.41 3.01
CA ILE A 39 1.38 2.25 1.83
C ILE A 39 0.25 1.95 0.86
N ARG A 40 -0.42 2.99 0.34
CA ARG A 40 -1.50 2.80 -0.61
C ARG A 40 -0.95 2.37 -1.98
N VAL A 41 -1.57 1.35 -2.55
CA VAL A 41 -1.31 0.87 -3.89
C VAL A 41 -2.18 1.69 -4.86
N ASP A 42 -1.61 2.78 -5.36
CA ASP A 42 -2.24 3.65 -6.34
C ASP A 42 -1.29 3.99 -7.51
N GLU A 43 -1.78 4.76 -8.46
CA GLU A 43 -1.03 5.19 -9.65
C GLU A 43 0.24 5.97 -9.31
N HIS A 44 0.25 6.76 -8.23
CA HIS A 44 1.45 7.50 -7.83
C HIS A 44 2.48 6.56 -7.21
N PHE A 45 2.04 5.61 -6.39
CA PHE A 45 2.92 4.57 -5.86
C PHE A 45 3.54 3.72 -6.97
N ALA A 46 2.75 3.25 -7.94
CA ALA A 46 3.27 2.47 -9.07
C ALA A 46 4.33 3.26 -9.86
N LYS A 47 4.04 4.52 -10.21
CA LYS A 47 4.96 5.39 -10.96
C LYS A 47 6.22 5.76 -10.18
N ALA A 48 6.10 6.01 -8.88
CA ALA A 48 7.23 6.24 -7.99
C ALA A 48 8.19 5.05 -7.92
N ASN A 49 7.70 3.84 -8.18
CA ASN A 49 8.50 2.62 -8.25
C ASN A 49 8.89 2.22 -9.69
N GLY A 50 8.68 3.11 -10.67
CA GLY A 50 9.11 2.90 -12.06
C GLY A 50 8.14 2.14 -12.95
N TYR A 51 6.94 1.82 -12.47
CA TYR A 51 5.90 1.18 -13.26
C TYR A 51 5.03 2.20 -14.00
N LYS A 52 4.37 1.76 -15.08
CA LYS A 52 3.50 2.63 -15.89
C LYS A 52 2.13 2.86 -15.24
N SER A 53 1.64 1.87 -14.50
CA SER A 53 0.34 1.86 -13.82
C SER A 53 0.33 0.79 -12.71
N VAL A 54 -0.72 0.77 -11.88
CA VAL A 54 -0.93 -0.32 -10.91
C VAL A 54 -1.02 -1.67 -11.60
N ASP A 55 -1.66 -1.69 -12.76
CA ASP A 55 -1.82 -2.89 -13.59
C ASP A 55 -0.48 -3.42 -14.12
N ASP A 56 0.40 -2.53 -14.58
CA ASP A 56 1.76 -2.87 -15.00
C ASP A 56 2.58 -3.41 -13.82
N MET A 57 2.51 -2.76 -12.67
CA MET A 57 3.15 -3.23 -11.44
C MET A 57 2.67 -4.62 -11.02
N ALA A 58 1.36 -4.85 -11.03
CA ALA A 58 0.78 -6.14 -10.65
C ALA A 58 1.24 -7.27 -11.58
N GLU A 59 1.27 -7.01 -12.89
CA GLU A 59 1.76 -7.96 -13.88
C GLU A 59 3.25 -8.29 -13.69
N ASN A 60 4.06 -7.26 -13.40
CA ASN A 60 5.52 -7.40 -13.25
C ASN A 60 5.98 -7.81 -11.83
N THR A 61 5.07 -8.09 -10.89
CA THR A 61 5.41 -8.53 -9.53
C THR A 61 5.23 -10.04 -9.35
N ILE A 62 3.99 -10.52 -9.23
CA ILE A 62 3.64 -11.95 -9.17
C ILE A 62 2.58 -12.34 -10.22
N GLY A 63 2.19 -11.40 -11.07
CA GLY A 63 1.14 -11.57 -12.08
C GLY A 63 -0.26 -11.28 -11.53
N LYS A 64 -1.11 -10.62 -12.34
CA LYS A 64 -2.49 -10.28 -11.96
C LYS A 64 -3.33 -11.50 -11.62
N ALA A 65 -3.13 -12.61 -12.34
CA ALA A 65 -3.84 -13.86 -12.07
C ALA A 65 -3.55 -14.38 -10.66
N LYS A 66 -2.30 -14.29 -10.19
CA LYS A 66 -1.90 -14.73 -8.85
C LYS A 66 -2.44 -13.80 -7.77
N PHE A 67 -2.45 -12.49 -8.03
CA PHE A 67 -3.14 -11.54 -7.14
C PHE A 67 -4.63 -11.84 -7.01
N LYS A 68 -5.31 -12.14 -8.13
CA LYS A 68 -6.72 -12.54 -8.11
C LYS A 68 -6.96 -13.83 -7.33
N GLU A 69 -6.09 -14.82 -7.50
CA GLU A 69 -6.15 -16.10 -6.78
C GLU A 69 -5.99 -15.91 -5.26
N LEU A 70 -4.98 -15.16 -4.83
CA LEU A 70 -4.60 -15.04 -3.42
C LEU A 70 -5.36 -13.95 -2.65
N PHE A 71 -5.81 -12.90 -3.34
CA PHE A 71 -6.35 -11.68 -2.70
C PHE A 71 -7.64 -11.15 -3.36
N GLY A 72 -8.20 -11.87 -4.35
CA GLY A 72 -9.38 -11.41 -5.10
C GLY A 72 -9.10 -10.24 -6.06
N GLY A 73 -7.86 -9.77 -6.14
CA GLY A 73 -7.43 -8.64 -6.97
C GLY A 73 -6.10 -8.07 -6.47
N VAL A 74 -5.70 -6.91 -6.99
CA VAL A 74 -4.53 -6.19 -6.46
C VAL A 74 -4.92 -5.57 -5.10
N PRO A 75 -4.18 -5.87 -4.01
CA PRO A 75 -4.44 -5.29 -2.69
C PRO A 75 -4.35 -3.76 -2.70
N GLU A 76 -5.23 -3.08 -1.95
CA GLU A 76 -5.20 -1.62 -1.85
C GLU A 76 -4.04 -1.10 -0.99
N TRP A 77 -3.54 -1.92 -0.05
CA TRP A 77 -2.52 -1.52 0.91
C TRP A 77 -1.39 -2.56 0.97
N ILE A 78 -0.16 -2.07 1.08
CA ILE A 78 1.03 -2.87 1.41
C ILE A 78 1.45 -2.48 2.81
N ARG A 79 1.55 -3.45 3.71
CA ARG A 79 2.01 -3.26 5.09
C ARG A 79 3.52 -3.42 5.17
N ALA A 80 4.19 -2.41 5.70
CA ALA A 80 5.58 -2.44 6.11
C ALA A 80 5.67 -2.65 7.63
N SER A 81 6.37 -3.69 8.05
CA SER A 81 6.68 -3.94 9.47
C SER A 81 7.92 -3.13 9.90
N PRO A 82 8.10 -2.86 11.20
CA PRO A 82 9.33 -2.24 11.72
C PRO A 82 10.60 -3.04 11.43
N ASN A 83 10.46 -4.34 11.16
CA ASN A 83 11.57 -5.24 10.86
C ASN A 83 11.96 -5.23 9.37
N GLY A 84 11.26 -4.44 8.54
CA GLY A 84 11.50 -4.36 7.11
C GLY A 84 10.74 -5.40 6.27
N ASP A 85 9.80 -6.14 6.88
CA ASP A 85 8.95 -7.06 6.13
C ASP A 85 7.85 -6.30 5.38
N PHE A 86 7.58 -6.73 4.15
CA PHE A 86 6.47 -6.22 3.35
C PHE A 86 5.43 -7.32 3.15
N THR A 87 4.18 -7.02 3.48
CA THR A 87 3.06 -7.94 3.31
C THR A 87 1.90 -7.25 2.61
N PHE A 88 1.24 -7.97 1.70
CA PHE A 88 0.03 -7.49 1.06
C PHE A 88 -1.16 -7.53 2.03
N VAL A 89 -1.90 -6.43 2.15
CA VAL A 89 -3.10 -6.36 2.98
C VAL A 89 -4.32 -6.45 2.06
N GLY A 90 -4.90 -7.64 1.99
CA GLY A 90 -6.07 -7.93 1.16
C GLY A 90 -6.94 -9.02 1.75
N ILE A 91 -8.16 -9.13 1.23
CA ILE A 91 -9.08 -10.23 1.57
C ILE A 91 -8.57 -11.47 0.86
N ASN A 92 -8.26 -12.54 1.59
CA ASN A 92 -7.94 -13.82 0.96
C ASN A 92 -9.24 -14.59 0.66
N PRO A 93 -9.70 -14.67 -0.60
CA PRO A 93 -10.97 -15.32 -0.94
C PRO A 93 -10.96 -16.82 -0.64
N ILE A 94 -9.79 -17.46 -0.53
CA ILE A 94 -9.67 -18.88 -0.19
C ILE A 94 -10.16 -19.14 1.25
N LEU A 95 -10.11 -18.15 2.14
CA LEU A 95 -10.57 -18.29 3.53
C LEU A 95 -12.11 -18.19 3.67
N TYR A 96 -12.83 -17.91 2.59
CA TYR A 96 -14.28 -17.71 2.59
C TYR A 96 -15.03 -18.72 1.70
N ASN A 97 -14.33 -19.76 1.22
CA ASN A 97 -14.88 -20.91 0.49
C ASN A 97 -14.75 -22.18 1.32
#